data_AF-A0A822BG84-F1
#
_entry.id   AF-A0A822BG84-F1
#
_cell.length_a   1.000
_cell.length_b   1.000
_cell.length_c   1.000
_cell.angle_alpha   90.00
_cell.angle_beta   90.00
_cell.angle_gamma   90.00
#
_symmetry.space_group_name_H-M   'P 1'
#
loop_
_entity.id
_entity.type
_entity.pdbx_description
1 polymer ?
#
loop_
_entity_poly.entity_id
_entity_poly.type
_entity_poly.pdbx_seq_one_letter_code
_entity_poly.pdbx_strand_id
1 'polypeptide(L)'
;MVCCLGLTLGISCYINRLLQPLYDQATRSTTFFKASNAVHALENYTKEARLQSNTLFATVHVNHLCTIMPHEQLTEPLQHFLYDYVPDRQVQGLTVDAIIELIRFVLQNQYFIFDNKIYRKIKGCGFGQPQLRTTINHDNDIEPRGLSFISNHPPVMYSTLIQACLMHSAVIRSKVSDFHNERRDVQIVFLNNGYSINFITEHVEQLFQDFHISNWKSNLNQSTYDKMREEIIEYDQQHQEMKIKQR
;
A
#
# COMPACT_ATOMS: atom_id res chain seq x y z
N MET A 1 1.16 2.31 -20.41
CA MET A 1 2.37 2.22 -21.26
C MET A 1 3.57 2.49 -20.37
N VAL A 2 4.22 1.43 -19.86
CA VAL A 2 5.35 1.54 -18.93
C VAL A 2 6.61 1.66 -19.77
N CYS A 3 7.34 2.76 -19.61
CA CYS A 3 8.61 2.97 -20.32
C CYS A 3 9.72 2.19 -19.61
N CYS A 4 9.72 0.86 -19.75
CA CYS A 4 10.72 -0.05 -19.17
C CYS A 4 12.13 0.07 -19.82
N LEU A 5 12.34 1.04 -20.72
CA LEU A 5 13.55 1.20 -21.54
C LEU A 5 14.10 2.64 -21.49
N GLY A 6 13.83 3.38 -20.41
CA GLY A 6 14.43 4.71 -20.24
C GLY A 6 15.96 4.61 -20.14
N LEU A 7 16.70 5.42 -20.90
CA LEU A 7 18.17 5.48 -20.89
C LEU A 7 18.76 5.66 -19.49
N THR A 8 17.98 6.23 -18.57
CA THR A 8 18.35 6.53 -17.19
C THR A 8 17.80 5.52 -16.16
N LEU A 9 17.20 4.42 -16.60
CA LEU A 9 16.57 3.44 -15.70
C LEU A 9 17.60 2.82 -14.74
N GLY A 10 18.78 2.45 -15.22
CA GLY A 10 19.84 1.88 -14.37
C GLY A 10 20.28 2.85 -13.27
N ILE A 11 20.44 4.13 -13.61
CA ILE A 11 20.76 5.20 -12.66
C ILE A 11 19.63 5.35 -11.65
N SER A 12 18.37 5.35 -12.11
CA SER A 12 17.18 5.45 -11.24
C SER A 12 17.11 4.30 -10.23
N CYS A 13 17.31 3.06 -10.70
CA CYS A 13 17.34 1.86 -9.85
C CYS A 13 18.48 1.91 -8.82
N TYR A 14 19.65 2.37 -9.24
CA TYR A 14 20.78 2.53 -8.36
C TYR A 14 20.51 3.56 -7.26
N ILE A 15 20.05 4.76 -7.62
CA ILE A 15 19.72 5.82 -6.66
C ILE A 15 18.60 5.38 -5.71
N ASN A 16 17.57 4.69 -6.21
CA ASN A 16 16.51 4.20 -5.35
C ASN A 16 17.02 3.21 -4.31
N ARG A 17 17.85 2.23 -4.71
CA ARG A 17 18.47 1.30 -3.76
C ARG A 17 19.39 1.99 -2.76
N LEU A 18 20.07 3.07 -3.19
CA LEU A 18 20.95 3.87 -2.35
C LEU A 18 20.16 4.64 -1.28
N LEU A 19 19.04 5.25 -1.66
CA LEU A 19 18.30 6.20 -0.81
C LEU A 19 17.15 5.56 -0.03
N GLN A 20 16.56 4.46 -0.50
CA GLN A 20 15.40 3.82 0.14
C GLN A 20 15.65 3.49 1.62
N PRO A 21 16.80 2.88 2.03
CA PRO A 21 17.01 2.54 3.45
C PRO A 21 17.06 3.78 4.34
N LEU A 22 17.67 4.88 3.86
CA LEU A 22 17.73 6.16 4.58
C LEU A 22 16.34 6.76 4.74
N TYR A 23 15.58 6.76 3.65
CA TYR A 23 14.20 7.24 3.62
C TYR A 23 13.30 6.45 4.58
N ASP A 24 13.35 5.12 4.53
CA ASP A 24 12.57 4.23 5.39
C ASP A 24 12.89 4.44 6.87
N GLN A 25 14.18 4.61 7.19
CA GLN A 25 14.62 4.90 8.55
C GLN A 25 14.10 6.25 9.04
N ALA A 26 14.25 7.30 8.23
CA ALA A 26 13.86 8.66 8.59
C ALA A 26 12.34 8.83 8.75
N THR A 27 11.55 8.08 7.98
CA THR A 27 10.09 8.22 7.93
C THR A 27 9.33 7.15 8.71
N ARG A 28 10.05 6.22 9.37
CA ARG A 28 9.47 5.10 10.13
C ARG A 28 8.41 5.52 11.15
N SER A 29 8.56 6.68 11.77
CA SER A 29 7.65 7.19 12.81
C SER A 29 6.46 7.98 12.26
N THR A 30 6.53 8.44 11.01
CA THR A 30 5.55 9.37 10.41
C THR A 30 4.80 8.77 9.22
N THR A 31 5.28 7.65 8.68
CA THR A 31 4.68 6.97 7.53
C THR A 31 4.10 5.62 7.94
N PHE A 32 2.83 5.41 7.61
CA PHE A 32 2.17 4.12 7.79
C PHE A 32 2.26 3.35 6.47
N PHE A 33 3.06 2.29 6.46
CA PHE A 33 3.16 1.38 5.31
C PHE A 33 2.12 0.27 5.36
N LYS A 34 1.57 -0.01 6.55
CA LYS A 34 0.55 -1.03 6.81
C LYS A 34 -0.51 -0.51 7.78
N ALA A 35 -1.69 -1.09 7.71
CA ALA A 35 -2.78 -0.83 8.66
C ALA A 35 -2.35 -1.00 10.13
N SER A 36 -1.53 -2.02 10.42
CA SER A 36 -1.00 -2.26 11.77
C SER A 36 -0.11 -1.10 12.27
N ASN A 37 0.63 -0.43 11.38
CA ASN A 37 1.42 0.74 11.78
C ASN A 37 0.52 1.90 12.23
N ALA A 38 -0.60 2.12 11.52
CA ALA A 38 -1.57 3.14 11.89
C ALA A 38 -2.24 2.83 13.22
N VAL A 39 -2.65 1.58 13.45
CA VAL A 39 -3.24 1.15 14.73
C VAL A 39 -2.26 1.35 15.89
N HIS A 40 -1.02 0.90 15.76
CA HIS A 40 0.00 1.11 16.80
C HIS A 40 0.27 2.59 17.07
N ALA A 41 0.25 3.44 16.04
CA ALA A 41 0.39 4.88 16.23
C ALA A 41 -0.80 5.47 16.99
N LEU A 42 -2.03 5.04 16.71
CA LEU A 42 -3.22 5.45 17.46
C LEU A 42 -3.19 4.96 18.91
N GLU A 43 -2.74 3.74 19.16
CA GLU A 43 -2.54 3.22 20.52
C GLU A 43 -1.55 4.07 21.30
N ASN A 44 -0.43 4.46 20.69
CA ASN A 44 0.55 5.34 21.32
C ASN A 44 -0.02 6.74 21.55
N TYR A 45 -0.76 7.29 20.57
CA TYR A 45 -1.46 8.58 20.71
C TYR A 45 -2.47 8.57 21.86
N THR A 46 -3.11 7.41 22.09
CA THR A 46 -4.02 7.19 23.22
C THR A 46 -3.28 7.10 24.55
N LYS A 47 -2.16 6.36 24.61
CA LYS A 47 -1.31 6.26 25.81
C LYS A 47 -0.77 7.61 26.25
N GLU A 48 -0.52 8.51 25.30
CA GLU A 48 -0.08 9.89 25.55
C GLU A 48 -1.23 10.85 25.92
N ALA A 49 -2.46 10.34 26.09
CA ALA A 49 -3.68 11.11 26.37
C ALA A 49 -4.02 12.19 25.31
N ARG A 50 -3.51 12.01 24.07
CA ARG A 50 -3.75 12.91 22.94
C ARG A 50 -5.02 12.54 22.15
N LEU A 51 -5.43 11.26 22.19
CA LEU A 51 -6.71 10.82 21.64
C LEU A 51 -7.84 11.11 22.65
N GLN A 52 -8.68 12.09 22.35
CA GLN A 52 -9.80 12.54 23.17
C GLN A 52 -11.12 12.38 22.39
N SER A 53 -12.25 12.44 23.10
CA SER A 53 -13.58 12.32 22.47
C SER A 53 -13.91 13.43 21.47
N ASN A 54 -13.18 14.55 21.52
CA ASN A 54 -13.29 15.68 20.60
C ASN A 54 -12.17 15.70 19.54
N THR A 55 -11.32 14.67 19.46
CA THR A 55 -10.29 14.57 18.43
C THR A 55 -10.93 14.39 17.05
N LEU A 56 -10.62 15.31 16.14
CA LEU A 56 -11.10 15.25 14.75
C LEU A 56 -10.03 14.62 13.87
N PHE A 57 -10.44 13.67 13.04
CA PHE A 57 -9.61 13.12 11.99
C PHE A 57 -9.86 13.87 10.69
N ALA A 58 -8.79 14.32 10.04
CA ALA A 58 -8.84 14.93 8.73
C ALA A 58 -7.98 14.12 7.76
N THR A 59 -8.51 13.85 6.57
CA THR A 59 -7.77 13.19 5.50
C THR A 59 -7.53 14.20 4.39
N VAL A 60 -6.26 14.41 4.06
CA VAL A 60 -5.86 15.27 2.94
C VAL A 60 -5.38 14.38 1.80
N HIS A 61 -6.10 14.43 0.67
CA HIS A 61 -5.71 13.70 -0.53
C HIS A 61 -4.88 14.58 -1.44
N VAL A 62 -3.62 14.21 -1.65
CA VAL A 62 -2.72 14.92 -2.57
C VAL A 62 -2.74 14.23 -3.92
N ASN A 63 -3.53 14.77 -4.85
CA ASN A 63 -3.64 14.22 -6.19
C ASN A 63 -2.44 14.62 -7.06
N HIS A 64 -2.01 13.71 -7.94
CA HIS A 64 -1.11 14.01 -9.05
C HIS A 64 0.28 14.58 -8.66
N LEU A 65 0.68 14.44 -7.40
CA LEU A 65 1.91 15.01 -6.84
C LEU A 65 3.14 14.76 -7.75
N CYS A 66 3.36 13.50 -8.10
CA CYS A 66 4.49 13.09 -8.94
C CYS A 66 4.35 13.43 -10.43
N THR A 67 3.21 13.95 -10.89
CA THR A 67 2.96 14.23 -12.32
C THR A 67 3.04 15.71 -12.69
N ILE A 68 2.85 16.60 -11.71
CA ILE A 68 2.74 18.05 -11.96
C ILE A 68 3.94 18.83 -11.43
N MET A 69 4.71 18.28 -10.48
CA MET A 69 5.83 19.01 -9.86
C MET A 69 6.99 19.25 -10.84
N PRO A 70 7.45 20.50 -11.03
CA PRO A 70 8.70 20.80 -11.73
C PRO A 70 9.89 20.05 -11.12
N HIS A 71 10.88 19.70 -11.95
CA HIS A 71 12.04 18.93 -11.48
C HIS A 71 12.83 19.64 -10.38
N GLU A 72 12.96 20.96 -10.45
CA GLU A 72 13.64 21.76 -9.42
C GLU A 72 12.97 21.59 -8.04
N GLN A 73 11.64 21.69 -8.01
CA GLN A 73 10.83 21.52 -6.80
C GLN A 73 10.84 20.08 -6.25
N LEU A 74 11.25 19.09 -7.06
CA LEU A 74 11.49 17.73 -6.58
C LEU A 74 12.87 17.58 -5.93
N THR A 75 13.88 18.25 -6.47
CA THR A 75 15.27 18.08 -6.03
C THR A 75 15.60 18.86 -4.77
N GLU A 76 14.99 20.02 -4.55
CA GLU A 76 15.26 20.86 -3.37
C GLU A 76 14.84 20.19 -2.04
N PRO A 77 13.61 19.66 -1.87
CA PRO A 77 13.24 18.95 -0.65
C PRO A 77 14.10 17.72 -0.39
N LEU A 78 14.49 17.02 -1.46
CA LEU A 78 15.37 15.87 -1.33
C LEU A 78 16.77 16.28 -0.88
N GLN A 79 17.30 17.39 -1.40
CA GLN A 79 18.59 17.92 -0.98
C GLN A 79 18.57 18.31 0.50
N HIS A 80 17.53 19.00 0.98
CA HIS A 80 17.35 19.29 2.40
C HIS A 80 17.27 18.00 3.23
N PHE A 81 16.45 17.03 2.81
CA PHE A 81 16.37 15.73 3.46
C PHE A 81 17.74 15.05 3.58
N LEU A 82 18.54 15.02 2.51
CA LEU A 82 19.84 14.39 2.54
C LEU A 82 20.82 15.13 3.46
N TYR A 83 20.78 16.46 3.53
CA TYR A 83 21.62 17.19 4.48
C TYR A 83 21.21 17.00 5.94
N ASP A 84 19.91 16.83 6.20
CA ASP A 84 19.40 16.63 7.57
C ASP A 84 19.69 15.22 8.09
N TYR A 85 19.65 14.20 7.21
CA TYR A 85 19.72 12.79 7.59
C TYR A 85 21.03 12.08 7.22
N VAL A 86 21.97 12.76 6.53
CA VAL A 86 23.29 12.21 6.17
C VAL A 86 24.40 13.11 6.74
N PRO A 87 24.88 12.85 7.99
CA PRO A 87 25.83 13.72 8.68
C PRO A 87 27.14 13.93 7.92
N ASP A 88 27.67 12.85 7.32
CA ASP A 88 28.93 12.87 6.57
C ASP A 88 28.78 13.45 5.15
N ARG A 89 27.56 13.87 4.78
CA ARG A 89 27.20 14.36 3.44
C ARG A 89 27.56 13.39 2.32
N GLN A 90 27.66 12.10 2.65
CA GLN A 90 27.98 11.03 1.72
C GLN A 90 27.15 9.78 2.01
N VAL A 91 26.70 9.11 0.95
CA VAL A 91 26.02 7.82 1.02
C VAL A 91 26.79 6.83 0.15
N GLN A 92 27.37 5.80 0.76
CA GLN A 92 28.20 4.80 0.07
C GLN A 92 29.30 5.40 -0.83
N GLY A 93 29.95 6.48 -0.37
CA GLY A 93 31.03 7.16 -1.08
C GLY A 93 30.59 8.17 -2.14
N LEU A 94 29.29 8.36 -2.37
CA LEU A 94 28.75 9.44 -3.20
C LEU A 94 28.38 10.64 -2.34
N THR A 95 28.82 11.84 -2.72
CA THR A 95 28.41 13.08 -2.07
C THR A 95 26.93 13.35 -2.32
N VAL A 96 26.27 14.05 -1.39
CA VAL A 96 24.89 14.52 -1.56
C VAL A 96 24.74 15.29 -2.89
N ASP A 97 25.70 16.17 -3.21
CA ASP A 97 25.65 16.94 -4.46
C ASP A 97 25.71 16.05 -5.70
N ALA A 98 26.57 15.01 -5.69
CA ALA A 98 26.62 14.04 -6.79
C ALA A 98 25.32 13.25 -6.93
N ILE A 99 24.70 12.86 -5.82
CA ILE A 99 23.39 12.18 -5.81
C ILE A 99 22.33 13.09 -6.42
N ILE A 100 22.26 14.36 -6.01
CA ILE A 100 21.30 15.34 -6.54
C ILE A 100 21.52 15.58 -8.04
N GLU A 101 22.77 15.70 -8.50
CA GLU A 101 23.08 15.83 -9.93
C GLU A 101 22.67 14.60 -10.74
N LEU A 102 22.89 13.39 -10.21
CA LEU A 102 22.42 12.17 -10.86
C LEU A 102 20.89 12.16 -10.96
N ILE A 103 20.17 12.62 -9.95
CA ILE A 103 18.70 12.72 -9.97
C ILE A 103 18.23 13.76 -10.99
N ARG A 104 18.86 14.94 -11.02
CA ARG A 104 18.60 15.97 -12.03
C ARG A 104 18.80 15.41 -13.43
N PHE A 105 19.89 14.68 -13.64
CA PHE A 105 20.18 14.01 -14.90
C PHE A 105 19.09 12.99 -15.27
N VAL A 106 18.63 12.17 -14.32
CA VAL A 106 17.51 11.23 -14.54
C VAL A 106 16.27 11.99 -14.98
N LEU A 107 15.85 13.01 -14.22
CA LEU A 107 14.62 13.77 -14.46
C LEU A 107 14.65 14.50 -15.81
N GLN A 108 15.77 15.13 -16.16
CA GLN A 108 15.94 15.87 -17.42
C GLN A 108 15.97 14.96 -18.66
N ASN A 109 16.27 13.67 -18.49
CA ASN A 109 16.39 12.70 -19.57
C ASN A 109 15.26 11.64 -19.56
N GLN A 110 14.07 12.02 -19.11
CA GLN A 110 12.87 11.20 -19.20
C GLN A 110 12.21 11.39 -20.57
N TYR A 111 12.34 10.38 -21.42
CA TYR A 111 11.71 10.34 -22.74
C TYR A 111 10.66 9.23 -22.81
N PHE A 112 9.61 9.46 -23.59
CA PHE A 112 8.59 8.46 -23.89
C PHE A 112 8.12 8.57 -25.33
N ILE A 113 7.60 7.47 -25.88
CA ILE A 113 7.06 7.42 -27.24
C ILE A 113 5.54 7.47 -27.16
N PHE A 114 4.93 8.36 -27.93
CA PHE A 114 3.48 8.44 -28.11
C PHE A 114 3.19 8.79 -29.57
N ASP A 115 2.23 8.13 -30.22
CA ASP A 115 1.88 8.38 -31.62
C ASP A 115 3.11 8.42 -32.57
N ASN A 116 4.01 7.43 -32.43
CA ASN A 116 5.28 7.33 -33.16
C ASN A 116 6.20 8.56 -33.07
N LYS A 117 6.02 9.42 -32.06
CA LYS A 117 6.87 10.58 -31.77
C LYS A 117 7.52 10.42 -30.40
N ILE A 118 8.75 10.91 -30.30
CA ILE A 118 9.50 10.94 -29.04
C ILE A 118 9.19 12.26 -28.33
N TYR A 119 8.77 12.16 -27.08
CA TYR A 119 8.49 13.29 -26.21
C TYR A 119 9.44 13.28 -25.03
N ARG A 120 9.87 14.47 -24.61
CA ARG A 120 10.59 14.66 -23.35
C ARG A 120 9.62 15.12 -22.27
N LYS A 121 9.65 14.46 -21.12
CA LYS A 121 8.91 14.87 -19.94
C LYS A 121 9.65 16.04 -19.27
N ILE A 122 8.93 17.14 -19.03
CA ILE A 122 9.49 18.39 -18.47
C ILE A 122 9.04 18.67 -17.03
N LYS A 123 8.06 17.90 -16.52
CA LYS A 123 7.50 18.00 -15.17
C LYS A 123 7.11 16.61 -14.67
N GLY A 124 7.19 16.40 -13.37
CA GLY A 124 6.89 15.15 -12.69
C GLY A 124 7.97 14.08 -12.88
N CYS A 125 7.82 12.93 -12.23
CA CYS A 125 8.65 11.75 -12.47
C CYS A 125 7.86 10.68 -13.24
N GLY A 126 8.49 9.93 -14.13
CA GLY A 126 7.84 8.89 -14.94
C GLY A 126 7.11 7.83 -14.10
N PHE A 127 5.90 7.44 -14.51
CA PHE A 127 5.21 6.27 -13.96
C PHE A 127 6.02 5.00 -14.30
N GLY A 128 6.39 4.20 -13.29
CA GLY A 128 7.08 2.92 -13.48
C GLY A 128 8.62 2.96 -13.46
N GLN A 129 9.25 4.11 -13.24
CA GLN A 129 10.63 4.11 -12.72
C GLN A 129 10.59 3.80 -11.22
N PRO A 130 11.67 3.27 -10.61
CA PRO A 130 11.78 3.18 -9.16
C PRO A 130 11.70 4.60 -8.62
N GLN A 131 10.48 4.98 -8.25
CA GLN A 131 10.20 6.28 -7.69
C GLN A 131 10.96 6.32 -6.37
N LEU A 132 11.63 7.43 -6.10
CA LEU A 132 11.91 7.84 -4.73
C LEU A 132 10.53 8.10 -4.11
N ARG A 133 9.90 7.02 -3.65
CA ARG A 133 8.46 6.91 -3.46
C ARG A 133 8.18 7.08 -1.97
N THR A 134 7.60 8.21 -1.59
CA THR A 134 6.42 8.15 -0.71
C THR A 134 5.31 7.52 -1.52
N THR A 135 5.30 6.20 -1.60
CA THR A 135 4.00 5.53 -1.67
C THR A 135 3.81 4.78 -0.41
N ILE A 136 2.67 5.04 0.20
CA ILE A 136 1.90 3.98 0.83
C ILE A 136 1.70 2.94 -0.27
N ASN A 137 2.60 1.96 -0.29
CA ASN A 137 2.43 0.79 -1.13
C ASN A 137 1.30 0.03 -0.45
N HIS A 138 0.06 0.30 -0.85
CA HIS A 138 -0.98 -0.72 -0.77
C HIS A 138 -0.59 -1.77 -1.79
N ASP A 139 0.37 -2.58 -1.38
CA ASP A 139 0.60 -3.82 -2.06
C ASP A 139 -0.54 -4.72 -1.58
N ASN A 140 -1.57 -4.75 -2.42
CA ASN A 140 -2.79 -5.53 -2.22
C ASN A 140 -2.48 -7.04 -2.20
N ASP A 141 -1.25 -7.46 -2.53
CA ASP A 141 -0.73 -8.82 -2.39
C ASP A 141 0.13 -9.00 -1.10
N ILE A 142 0.53 -7.89 -0.45
CA ILE A 142 1.31 -7.87 0.81
C ILE A 142 0.42 -7.72 2.05
N GLU A 143 -0.79 -7.17 1.94
CA GLU A 143 -1.73 -7.10 3.06
C GLU A 143 -2.79 -8.22 2.96
N PRO A 144 -2.68 -9.30 3.75
CA PRO A 144 -3.76 -10.30 3.83
C PRO A 144 -5.03 -9.77 4.53
N ARG A 145 -5.09 -8.46 4.82
CA ARG A 145 -6.04 -7.88 5.78
C ARG A 145 -6.42 -6.46 5.36
N GLY A 146 -7.29 -6.36 4.36
CA GLY A 146 -7.90 -5.09 3.96
C GLY A 146 -8.80 -4.53 5.08
N LEU A 147 -8.71 -3.22 5.31
CA LEU A 147 -9.71 -2.48 6.07
C LEU A 147 -10.73 -1.87 5.11
N SER A 148 -11.96 -1.65 5.57
CA SER A 148 -13.02 -0.98 4.81
C SER A 148 -12.55 0.36 4.24
N PHE A 149 -12.73 0.58 2.93
CA PHE A 149 -12.24 1.76 2.21
C PHE A 149 -13.25 2.24 1.17
N ILE A 150 -13.27 3.54 0.89
CA ILE A 150 -14.00 4.13 -0.24
C ILE A 150 -12.95 4.49 -1.31
N SER A 151 -13.09 3.95 -2.52
CA SER A 151 -12.14 4.14 -3.62
C SER A 151 -12.85 4.53 -4.92
N ASN A 152 -12.23 5.44 -5.67
CA ASN A 152 -12.68 5.88 -6.99
C ASN A 152 -11.96 5.14 -8.14
N HIS A 153 -11.41 3.93 -7.91
CA HIS A 153 -10.60 3.18 -8.89
C HIS A 153 -11.34 2.03 -9.60
N PRO A 154 -10.88 1.59 -10.79
CA PRO A 154 -11.57 0.57 -11.59
C PRO A 154 -11.68 -0.80 -10.88
N PRO A 155 -12.80 -1.53 -11.06
CA PRO A 155 -13.14 -2.74 -10.28
C PRO A 155 -12.27 -3.98 -10.51
N VAL A 156 -11.33 -3.95 -11.46
CA VAL A 156 -10.58 -5.15 -11.92
C VAL A 156 -9.51 -5.61 -10.90
N MET A 157 -9.10 -4.76 -9.96
CA MET A 157 -7.94 -5.01 -9.07
C MET A 157 -8.27 -5.53 -7.65
N TYR A 158 -9.52 -5.90 -7.36
CA TYR A 158 -10.01 -5.97 -5.98
C TYR A 158 -10.75 -7.26 -5.59
N SER A 159 -10.73 -8.29 -6.44
CA SER A 159 -11.27 -9.63 -6.13
C SER A 159 -10.63 -10.26 -4.88
N THR A 160 -9.31 -10.16 -4.77
CA THR A 160 -8.53 -10.64 -3.62
C THR A 160 -8.81 -9.84 -2.35
N LEU A 161 -9.23 -8.57 -2.48
CA LEU A 161 -9.44 -7.70 -1.34
C LEU A 161 -10.73 -8.02 -0.57
N ILE A 162 -11.80 -8.46 -1.26
CA ILE A 162 -13.02 -8.95 -0.58
C ILE A 162 -12.65 -10.13 0.33
N GLN A 163 -11.91 -11.10 -0.22
CA GLN A 163 -11.48 -12.28 0.54
C GLN A 163 -10.56 -11.88 1.71
N ALA A 164 -9.60 -10.97 1.48
CA ALA A 164 -8.70 -10.46 2.52
C ALA A 164 -9.44 -9.76 3.67
N CYS A 165 -10.42 -8.89 3.37
CA CYS A 165 -11.24 -8.24 4.41
C CYS A 165 -12.03 -9.25 5.24
N LEU A 166 -12.55 -10.30 4.61
CA LEU A 166 -13.32 -11.34 5.29
C LEU A 166 -12.43 -12.26 6.12
N MET A 167 -11.28 -12.70 5.60
CA MET A 167 -10.29 -13.46 6.37
C MET A 167 -9.82 -12.67 7.60
N HIS A 168 -9.58 -11.37 7.44
CA HIS A 168 -9.24 -10.49 8.56
C HIS A 168 -10.33 -10.44 9.63
N SER A 169 -11.59 -10.27 9.20
CA SER A 169 -12.72 -10.32 10.11
C SER A 169 -12.79 -11.64 10.87
N ALA A 170 -12.57 -12.77 10.18
CA ALA A 170 -12.58 -14.08 10.80
C ALA A 170 -11.50 -14.20 11.90
N VAL A 171 -10.28 -13.71 11.63
CA VAL A 171 -9.19 -13.74 12.61
C VAL A 171 -9.53 -12.92 13.86
N ILE A 172 -10.10 -11.73 13.71
CA ILE A 172 -10.35 -10.82 14.85
C ILE A 172 -11.62 -11.20 15.61
N ARG A 173 -12.70 -11.56 14.90
CA ARG A 173 -14.00 -11.79 15.51
C ARG A 173 -14.09 -13.24 16.00
N SER A 174 -14.24 -13.44 17.30
CA SER A 174 -14.45 -14.79 17.87
C SER A 174 -15.91 -15.26 17.74
N LYS A 175 -16.87 -14.35 17.60
CA LYS A 175 -18.30 -14.69 17.48
C LYS A 175 -18.76 -14.63 16.03
N VAL A 176 -19.54 -15.63 15.61
CA VAL A 176 -20.13 -15.71 14.26
C VAL A 176 -21.08 -14.53 13.97
N SER A 177 -21.77 -14.01 15.00
CA SER A 177 -22.63 -12.83 14.88
C SER A 177 -21.85 -11.58 14.48
N ASP A 178 -20.68 -11.39 15.08
CA ASP A 178 -19.85 -10.21 14.86
C ASP A 178 -19.21 -10.28 13.48
N PHE A 179 -18.77 -11.48 13.10
CA PHE A 179 -18.32 -11.76 11.73
C PHE A 179 -19.42 -11.50 10.69
N HIS A 180 -20.67 -11.90 10.96
CA HIS A 180 -21.78 -11.65 10.04
C HIS A 180 -22.06 -10.16 9.84
N ASN A 181 -21.94 -9.36 10.90
CA ASN A 181 -22.11 -7.91 10.83
C ASN A 181 -20.99 -7.30 9.96
N GLU A 182 -19.74 -7.61 10.27
CA GLU A 182 -18.59 -7.10 9.51
C GLU A 182 -18.63 -7.55 8.03
N ARG A 183 -19.00 -8.80 7.76
CA ARG A 183 -19.21 -9.30 6.38
C ARG A 183 -20.26 -8.47 5.65
N ARG A 184 -21.34 -8.07 6.32
CA ARG A 184 -22.38 -7.20 5.74
C ARG A 184 -21.80 -5.83 5.42
N ASP A 185 -21.02 -5.26 6.32
CA ASP A 185 -20.38 -3.96 6.15
C ASP A 185 -19.39 -3.97 4.98
N VAL A 186 -18.56 -5.02 4.88
CA VAL A 186 -17.65 -5.24 3.75
C VAL A 186 -18.45 -5.27 2.45
N GLN A 187 -19.53 -6.04 2.35
CA GLN A 187 -20.35 -6.09 1.13
C GLN A 187 -20.94 -4.73 0.76
N ILE A 188 -21.43 -3.96 1.73
CA ILE A 188 -21.96 -2.60 1.51
C ILE A 188 -20.86 -1.68 0.97
N VAL A 189 -19.66 -1.75 1.53
CA VAL A 189 -18.51 -0.95 1.09
C VAL A 189 -18.17 -1.26 -0.37
N PHE A 190 -18.12 -2.53 -0.75
CA PHE A 190 -17.88 -2.90 -2.15
C PHE A 190 -19.05 -2.51 -3.07
N LEU A 191 -20.30 -2.61 -2.64
CA LEU A 191 -21.42 -2.08 -3.42
C LEU A 191 -21.27 -0.57 -3.66
N ASN A 192 -20.89 0.20 -2.63
CA ASN A 192 -20.67 1.64 -2.73
C ASN A 192 -19.50 2.00 -3.65
N ASN A 193 -18.51 1.11 -3.78
CA ASN A 193 -17.39 1.25 -4.72
C ASN A 193 -17.74 0.80 -6.15
N GLY A 194 -19.01 0.54 -6.46
CA GLY A 194 -19.49 0.26 -7.82
C GLY A 194 -19.38 -1.20 -8.27
N TYR A 195 -19.14 -2.14 -7.35
CA TYR A 195 -19.11 -3.57 -7.67
C TYR A 195 -20.53 -4.13 -7.82
N SER A 196 -20.70 -5.08 -8.75
CA SER A 196 -21.99 -5.75 -8.90
C SER A 196 -22.25 -6.70 -7.74
N ILE A 197 -23.53 -6.88 -7.40
CA ILE A 197 -23.92 -7.80 -6.32
C ILE A 197 -23.51 -9.25 -6.62
N ASN A 198 -23.51 -9.64 -7.90
CA ASN A 198 -23.09 -10.96 -8.35
C ASN A 198 -21.60 -11.16 -8.11
N PHE A 199 -20.76 -10.19 -8.51
CA PHE A 199 -19.33 -10.24 -8.26
C PHE A 199 -19.02 -10.39 -6.77
N ILE A 200 -19.67 -9.59 -5.92
CA ILE A 200 -19.47 -9.65 -4.46
C ILE A 200 -19.90 -11.00 -3.91
N THR A 201 -21.06 -11.50 -4.34
CA THR A 201 -21.61 -12.78 -3.88
C THR A 201 -20.71 -13.95 -4.27
N GLU A 202 -20.22 -13.97 -5.51
CA GLU A 202 -19.29 -14.99 -6.02
C GLU A 202 -18.01 -15.05 -5.18
N HIS A 203 -17.42 -13.90 -4.84
CA HIS A 203 -16.17 -13.86 -4.07
C HIS A 203 -16.36 -14.24 -2.60
N VAL A 204 -17.52 -13.89 -2.02
CA VAL A 204 -17.91 -14.37 -0.68
C VAL A 204 -18.10 -15.89 -0.70
N GLU A 205 -18.80 -16.42 -1.70
CA GLU A 205 -19.03 -17.85 -1.87
C GLU A 205 -17.71 -18.61 -2.08
N GLN A 206 -16.81 -18.06 -2.90
CA GLN A 206 -15.48 -18.63 -3.14
C GLN A 206 -14.69 -18.77 -1.83
N LEU A 207 -14.67 -17.74 -0.98
CA LEU A 207 -13.98 -17.83 0.32
C LEU A 207 -14.51 -19.00 1.16
N PHE A 208 -15.83 -19.15 1.27
CA PHE A 208 -16.39 -20.25 2.06
C PHE A 208 -16.09 -21.62 1.44
N GLN A 209 -16.04 -21.71 0.11
CA GLN A 209 -15.64 -22.94 -0.57
C GLN A 209 -14.16 -23.27 -0.33
N ASP A 210 -13.28 -22.26 -0.33
CA ASP A 210 -11.84 -22.40 -0.09
C ASP A 210 -11.57 -22.99 1.31
N PHE A 211 -12.44 -22.70 2.29
CA PHE A 211 -12.40 -23.25 3.66
C PHE A 211 -13.49 -24.29 3.92
N HIS A 212 -13.87 -25.05 2.88
CA HIS A 212 -14.72 -26.25 2.96
C HIS A 212 -16.13 -26.07 3.58
N ILE A 213 -16.65 -24.85 3.65
CA ILE A 213 -18.02 -24.58 4.10
C ILE A 213 -18.96 -24.60 2.90
N SER A 214 -19.64 -25.73 2.75
CA SER A 214 -20.73 -25.88 1.78
C SER A 214 -22.00 -25.21 2.30
N ASN A 215 -22.66 -24.42 1.44
CA ASN A 215 -23.94 -23.79 1.73
C ASN A 215 -23.92 -22.91 3.00
N TRP A 216 -22.92 -22.03 3.10
CA TRP A 216 -22.69 -21.15 4.26
C TRP A 216 -23.92 -20.30 4.65
N LYS A 217 -24.82 -20.00 3.72
CA LYS A 217 -26.05 -19.22 3.96
C LYS A 217 -26.99 -19.87 4.98
N SER A 218 -27.03 -21.21 5.04
CA SER A 218 -27.87 -21.95 5.99
C SER A 218 -27.07 -22.63 7.10
N ASN A 219 -25.77 -22.86 6.88
CA ASN A 219 -24.97 -23.77 7.71
C ASN A 219 -23.95 -23.07 8.59
N LEU A 220 -23.71 -21.76 8.44
CA LEU A 220 -22.73 -21.05 9.25
C LEU A 220 -23.27 -20.80 10.68
N ASN A 221 -22.96 -21.72 11.58
CA ASN A 221 -23.13 -21.59 13.02
C ASN A 221 -21.77 -21.38 13.71
N GLN A 222 -21.78 -21.12 15.01
CA GLN A 222 -20.56 -20.86 15.77
C GLN A 222 -19.53 -22.00 15.64
N SER A 223 -19.95 -23.26 15.74
CA SER A 223 -19.03 -24.40 15.64
C SER A 223 -18.38 -24.54 14.26
N THR A 224 -19.14 -24.33 13.19
CA THR A 224 -18.59 -24.34 11.82
C THR A 224 -17.71 -23.11 11.56
N TYR A 225 -18.05 -21.98 12.14
CA TYR A 225 -17.27 -20.75 12.04
C TYR A 225 -15.93 -20.86 12.76
N ASP A 226 -15.90 -21.45 13.95
CA ASP A 226 -14.67 -21.66 14.73
C ASP A 226 -13.67 -22.52 13.97
N LYS A 227 -14.15 -23.60 13.31
CA LYS A 227 -13.30 -24.46 12.45
C LYS A 227 -12.70 -23.69 11.28
N MET A 228 -13.52 -22.96 10.53
CA MET A 228 -13.05 -22.11 9.44
C MET A 228 -12.05 -21.06 9.93
N ARG A 229 -12.32 -20.47 11.10
CA ARG A 229 -11.46 -19.46 11.70
C ARG A 229 -10.10 -20.04 12.07
N GLU A 230 -10.05 -21.25 12.63
CA GLU A 230 -8.79 -21.95 12.91
C GLU A 230 -7.99 -22.19 11.63
N GLU A 231 -8.63 -22.71 10.58
CA GLU A 231 -7.99 -22.92 9.27
C GLU A 231 -7.46 -21.61 8.65
N ILE A 232 -8.22 -20.51 8.74
CA ILE A 232 -7.78 -19.19 8.27
C ILE A 232 -6.57 -18.69 9.07
N ILE A 233 -6.55 -18.91 10.39
CA ILE A 233 -5.43 -18.50 11.25
C ILE A 233 -4.16 -19.29 10.89
N GLU A 234 -4.28 -20.60 10.68
CA GLU A 234 -3.17 -21.45 10.26
C GLU A 234 -2.65 -21.05 8.87
N TYR A 235 -3.55 -20.82 7.92
CA TYR A 235 -3.21 -20.33 6.59
C TYR A 235 -2.44 -19.00 6.65
N ASP A 236 -2.89 -18.05 7.46
CA ASP A 236 -2.24 -16.75 7.63
C ASP A 236 -0.84 -16.90 8.26
N GLN A 237 -0.68 -17.75 9.27
CA GLN A 237 0.62 -18.01 9.89
C GLN A 237 1.63 -18.63 8.91
N GLN A 238 1.23 -19.65 8.15
CA GLN A 238 2.08 -20.29 7.14
C GLN A 238 2.50 -19.29 6.04
N HIS A 239 1.59 -18.41 5.63
CA HIS A 239 1.89 -17.40 4.62
C HIS A 239 2.87 -16.33 5.13
N GLN A 240 2.83 -15.96 6.42
CA GLN A 240 3.81 -15.06 7.04
C GLN A 240 5.20 -15.72 7.13
N GLU A 241 5.28 -16.99 7.52
CA GLU A 241 6.56 -17.72 7.65
C GLU A 241 7.29 -17.91 6.32
N MET A 242 6.56 -18.21 5.25
CA MET A 242 7.14 -18.32 3.90
C MET A 242 7.75 -16.99 3.43
N LYS A 243 7.13 -15.86 3.79
CA LYS A 243 7.62 -14.52 3.43
C LYS A 243 8.85 -14.08 4.23
N ILE A 244 9.04 -14.60 5.45
CA ILE A 244 10.24 -14.36 6.27
C ILE A 244 11.45 -15.13 5.70
N LYS A 245 11.25 -16.34 5.18
CA LYS A 245 12.32 -17.18 4.61
C LYS A 245 12.83 -16.73 3.24
N GLN A 246 12.12 -15.82 2.57
CA GLN A 246 12.47 -15.27 1.25
C GLN A 246 13.16 -13.89 1.32
N ARG A 247 13.43 -13.38 2.52
CA ARG A 247 14.19 -12.15 2.79
C ARG A 247 15.56 -12.49 3.34
#